data_AF-A0A1B6DA55-F1
#
_entry.id   AF-A0A1B6DA55-F1
#
_cell.length_a   1.000
_cell.length_b   1.000
_cell.length_c   1.000
_cell.angle_alpha   90.00
_cell.angle_beta   90.00
_cell.angle_gamma   90.00
#
_symmetry.space_group_name_H-M   'P 1'
#
loop_
_entity.id
_entity.type
_entity.pdbx_description
1 polymer ?
#
loop_
_entity_poly.entity_id
_entity_poly.type
_entity_poly.pdbx_seq_one_letter_code
_entity_poly.pdbx_strand_id
1 'polypeptide(L)'
;MDNTSGGGGRRRERTATRHQAAEDQALDQIAKEAEARLAAKRQARAEAREIRMRELEKRQQREADENSDRVYDIYSTPDTVNRSIRAVSVTTPRASSLLSNNSYHSSRRSSEDSLEEGTSLRDMRHELKELEDKFRKAMIANAQLDNEKAAVAYQVELHKDRYEELEEQHLQLQREHKEKSRQFEQLKRVTAKLQEDLTCCVAQLEERDRLIAEQGLVIVEGDCSSSEEDSGENGIKEKIKKLPKRALVSAQVANVLQNGEGSLDVRLKKFLEERNELMDELSRVKLELEEERSRSRGNRINSVNGPQSDDAEDIQREANKLLGDYKFKVQKAEQDVSTLQANVARLESQVVRYKSAAETSEKVEDELKIEKRKLQRELREAQNRVEELEIANSHLQKRLDKLKEAKSALLKDLEQPLKHSHKVGDPGIETSPSSDDIKLRKLSKSST
;
A
#
# COMPACT_ATOMS: atom_id res chain seq x y z
N MET A 1 32.22 42.36 -51.05
CA MET A 1 32.93 41.17 -50.54
C MET A 1 32.70 41.14 -49.04
N ASP A 2 31.96 40.24 -48.42
CA ASP A 2 30.98 39.27 -48.87
C ASP A 2 30.12 38.93 -47.65
N ASN A 3 28.85 38.59 -47.87
CA ASN A 3 27.81 38.42 -46.87
C ASN A 3 27.44 36.94 -46.77
N THR A 4 27.86 36.19 -45.75
CA THR A 4 27.26 34.88 -45.41
C THR A 4 27.67 34.40 -44.02
N SER A 5 26.71 34.23 -43.10
CA SER A 5 26.51 32.96 -42.37
C SER A 5 25.31 33.09 -41.43
N GLY A 6 24.14 32.75 -41.95
CA GLY A 6 22.94 32.47 -41.16
C GLY A 6 22.51 31.02 -41.37
N GLY A 7 22.08 30.37 -40.28
CA GLY A 7 21.12 29.27 -40.33
C GLY A 7 21.69 27.85 -40.27
N GLY A 8 22.08 27.38 -39.08
CA GLY A 8 22.43 25.96 -38.85
C GLY A 8 21.91 25.31 -37.56
N GLY A 9 21.37 26.06 -36.58
CA GLY A 9 21.08 25.50 -35.24
C GLY A 9 19.64 25.03 -35.01
N ARG A 10 18.63 25.74 -35.53
CA ARG A 10 17.23 25.57 -35.09
C ARG A 10 16.52 24.33 -35.65
N ARG A 11 17.01 23.73 -36.73
CA ARG A 11 16.35 22.57 -37.35
C ARG A 11 16.66 21.25 -36.63
N ARG A 12 17.88 21.10 -36.09
CA ARG A 12 18.30 19.89 -35.34
C ARG A 12 17.61 19.79 -33.97
N GLU A 13 17.39 20.92 -33.31
CA GLU A 13 16.76 20.98 -31.99
C GLU A 13 15.23 20.72 -32.05
N ARG A 14 14.56 21.22 -33.10
CA ARG A 14 13.14 20.92 -33.37
C ARG A 14 12.89 19.47 -33.82
N THR A 15 13.84 18.83 -34.51
CA THR A 15 13.72 17.40 -34.83
C THR A 15 13.99 16.54 -33.61
N ALA A 16 15.01 16.85 -32.80
CA ALA A 16 15.33 16.11 -31.58
C ALA A 16 14.18 16.15 -30.57
N THR A 17 13.55 17.31 -30.36
CA THR A 17 12.38 17.44 -29.46
C THR A 17 11.13 16.72 -29.99
N ARG A 18 10.93 16.67 -31.31
CA ARG A 18 9.82 15.93 -31.92
C ARG A 18 10.05 14.42 -31.92
N HIS A 19 11.31 13.98 -32.02
CA HIS A 19 11.69 12.57 -31.85
C HIS A 19 11.56 12.13 -30.39
N GLN A 20 11.98 12.95 -29.43
CA GLN A 20 11.76 12.71 -28.00
C GLN A 20 10.26 12.64 -27.65
N ALA A 21 9.45 13.57 -28.16
CA ALA A 21 8.00 13.53 -27.93
C ALA A 21 7.32 12.30 -28.58
N ALA A 22 7.82 11.81 -29.72
CA ALA A 22 7.32 10.60 -30.37
C ALA A 22 7.78 9.33 -29.63
N GLU A 23 8.99 9.33 -29.08
CA GLU A 23 9.53 8.26 -28.23
C GLU A 23 8.76 8.17 -26.91
N ASP A 24 8.49 9.30 -26.25
CA ASP A 24 7.68 9.35 -25.03
C ASP A 24 6.25 8.85 -25.27
N GLN A 25 5.63 9.23 -26.40
CA GLN A 25 4.31 8.71 -26.79
C GLN A 25 4.33 7.21 -27.10
N ALA A 26 5.42 6.68 -27.64
CA ALA A 26 5.58 5.24 -27.87
C ALA A 26 5.75 4.48 -26.54
N LEU A 27 6.51 5.02 -25.59
CA LEU A 27 6.66 4.45 -24.25
C LEU A 27 5.35 4.44 -23.47
N ASP A 28 4.55 5.50 -23.57
CA ASP A 28 3.21 5.56 -22.97
C ASP A 28 2.25 4.54 -23.58
N GLN A 29 2.32 4.30 -24.89
CA GLN A 29 1.51 3.27 -25.56
C GLN A 29 1.92 1.87 -25.12
N ILE A 30 3.23 1.60 -25.02
CA ILE A 30 3.75 0.32 -24.52
C ILE A 30 3.35 0.08 -23.07
N ALA A 31 3.39 1.12 -22.23
CA ALA A 31 2.96 1.03 -20.83
C ALA A 31 1.46 0.72 -20.71
N LYS A 32 0.61 1.41 -21.49
CA LYS A 32 -0.84 1.16 -21.53
C LYS A 32 -1.18 -0.22 -22.08
N GLU A 33 -0.48 -0.68 -23.11
CA GLU A 33 -0.68 -2.02 -23.67
C GLU A 33 -0.25 -3.11 -22.68
N ALA A 34 0.88 -2.91 -21.98
CA ALA A 34 1.32 -3.80 -20.93
C ALA A 34 0.34 -3.86 -19.76
N GLU A 35 -0.23 -2.71 -19.35
CA GLU A 35 -1.26 -2.63 -18.32
C GLU A 35 -2.56 -3.33 -18.74
N ALA A 36 -3.03 -3.09 -19.97
CA ALA A 36 -4.21 -3.74 -20.53
C ALA A 36 -4.03 -5.27 -20.60
N ARG A 37 -2.84 -5.74 -20.98
CA ARG A 37 -2.51 -7.16 -21.01
C ARG A 37 -2.47 -7.78 -19.62
N LEU A 38 -1.97 -7.04 -18.63
CA LEU A 38 -2.00 -7.45 -17.21
C LEU A 38 -3.43 -7.50 -16.68
N ALA A 39 -4.26 -6.51 -17.00
CA ALA A 39 -5.68 -6.47 -16.64
C ALA A 39 -6.47 -7.64 -17.26
N ALA A 40 -6.25 -7.94 -18.54
CA ALA A 40 -6.86 -9.10 -19.20
C ALA A 40 -6.44 -10.42 -18.53
N LYS A 41 -5.16 -10.55 -18.14
CA LYS A 41 -4.68 -11.72 -17.40
C LYS A 41 -5.31 -11.83 -16.01
N ARG A 42 -5.53 -10.71 -15.31
CA ARG A 42 -6.25 -10.66 -14.03
C ARG A 42 -7.70 -11.09 -14.19
N GLN A 43 -8.38 -10.60 -15.23
CA GLN A 43 -9.75 -10.98 -15.53
C GLN A 43 -9.88 -12.47 -15.86
N ALA A 44 -9.00 -13.01 -16.72
CA ALA A 44 -9.00 -14.43 -17.05
C ALA A 44 -8.73 -15.34 -15.83
N ARG A 45 -7.85 -14.90 -14.91
CA ARG A 45 -7.63 -15.59 -13.63
C ARG A 45 -8.86 -15.52 -12.73
N ALA A 46 -9.52 -14.36 -12.62
CA ALA A 46 -10.74 -14.21 -11.85
C ALA A 46 -11.87 -15.09 -12.41
N GLU A 47 -12.05 -15.14 -13.73
CA GLU A 47 -13.01 -16.02 -14.40
C GLU A 47 -12.66 -17.50 -14.17
N ALA A 48 -11.38 -17.89 -14.24
CA ALA A 48 -10.95 -19.26 -13.93
C ALA A 48 -11.28 -19.66 -12.48
N ARG A 49 -11.08 -18.75 -11.52
CA ARG A 49 -11.48 -18.97 -10.11
C ARG A 49 -12.99 -19.10 -9.97
N GLU A 50 -13.75 -18.27 -10.66
CA GLU A 50 -15.21 -18.31 -10.62
C GLU A 50 -15.76 -19.61 -11.20
N ILE A 51 -15.18 -20.10 -12.31
CA ILE A 51 -15.52 -21.40 -12.90
C ILE A 51 -15.21 -22.53 -11.91
N ARG A 52 -14.02 -22.50 -11.28
CA ARG A 52 -13.61 -23.51 -10.30
C ARG A 52 -14.51 -23.52 -9.06
N MET A 53 -14.93 -22.35 -8.59
CA MET A 53 -15.87 -22.21 -7.48
C MET A 53 -17.26 -22.75 -7.83
N ARG A 54 -17.79 -22.42 -9.01
CA ARG A 54 -19.07 -22.98 -9.49
C ARG A 54 -19.01 -24.49 -9.66
N GLU A 55 -17.88 -25.03 -10.13
CA GLU A 55 -17.72 -26.49 -10.30
C GLU A 55 -17.65 -27.21 -8.95
N LEU A 56 -16.96 -26.63 -7.96
CA LEU A 56 -16.95 -27.12 -6.58
C LEU A 56 -18.35 -27.10 -5.96
N GLU A 57 -19.08 -26.00 -6.11
CA GLU A 57 -20.47 -25.86 -5.63
C GLU A 57 -21.39 -26.88 -6.29
N LYS A 58 -21.29 -27.05 -7.62
CA LYS A 58 -22.06 -28.04 -8.38
C LYS A 58 -21.74 -29.47 -7.94
N ARG A 59 -20.48 -29.76 -7.61
CA ARG A 59 -20.07 -31.07 -7.10
C ARG A 59 -20.64 -31.33 -5.71
N GLN A 60 -20.59 -30.34 -4.80
CA GLN A 60 -21.20 -30.46 -3.48
C GLN A 60 -22.72 -30.68 -3.58
N GLN A 61 -23.39 -29.99 -4.49
CA GLN A 61 -24.82 -30.15 -4.69
C GLN A 61 -25.17 -31.55 -5.24
N ARG A 62 -24.39 -32.07 -6.20
CA ARG A 62 -24.54 -33.46 -6.67
C ARG A 62 -24.29 -34.49 -5.57
N GLU A 63 -23.28 -34.30 -4.74
CA GLU A 63 -23.00 -35.19 -3.61
C GLU A 63 -24.12 -35.13 -2.55
N ALA A 64 -24.72 -33.97 -2.33
CA ALA A 64 -25.89 -33.80 -1.46
C ALA A 64 -27.14 -34.48 -2.04
N ASP A 65 -27.38 -34.34 -3.35
CA ASP A 65 -28.49 -34.98 -4.06
C ASP A 65 -28.33 -36.52 -4.02
N GLU A 66 -27.15 -37.05 -4.38
CA GLU A 66 -26.84 -38.49 -4.29
C GLU A 66 -26.97 -39.04 -2.87
N ASN A 67 -26.62 -38.24 -1.85
CA ASN A 67 -26.79 -38.65 -0.46
C ASN A 67 -28.26 -38.63 -0.04
N SER A 68 -29.06 -37.67 -0.53
CA SER A 68 -30.50 -37.63 -0.29
C SER A 68 -31.24 -38.76 -1.01
N ASP A 69 -30.83 -39.12 -2.23
CA ASP A 69 -31.33 -40.28 -2.98
C ASP A 69 -31.00 -41.60 -2.26
N ARG A 70 -29.76 -41.75 -1.75
CA ARG A 70 -29.37 -42.92 -0.93
C ARG A 70 -30.20 -43.03 0.34
N VAL A 71 -30.48 -41.91 1.00
CA VAL A 71 -31.36 -41.87 2.18
C VAL A 71 -32.79 -42.23 1.78
N TYR A 72 -33.30 -41.70 0.67
CA TYR A 72 -34.64 -41.99 0.18
C TYR A 72 -34.82 -43.46 -0.23
N ASP A 73 -33.83 -44.09 -0.85
CA ASP A 73 -33.84 -45.52 -1.19
C ASP A 73 -33.84 -46.43 0.07
N ILE A 74 -33.12 -46.01 1.12
CA ILE A 74 -33.11 -46.68 2.42
C ILE A 74 -34.49 -46.62 3.10
N TYR A 75 -35.23 -45.51 2.95
CA TYR A 75 -36.55 -45.33 3.55
C TYR A 75 -37.72 -45.82 2.66
N SER A 76 -37.55 -45.91 1.34
CA SER A 76 -38.61 -46.30 0.40
C SER A 76 -38.76 -47.81 0.20
N THR A 77 -37.84 -48.64 0.70
CA THR A 77 -37.96 -50.11 0.66
C THR A 77 -37.82 -50.73 2.06
N PRO A 78 -38.92 -50.94 2.80
CA PRO A 78 -38.85 -51.50 4.16
C PRO A 78 -38.49 -53.00 4.18
N ASP A 79 -38.38 -53.68 3.04
CA ASP A 79 -38.24 -55.15 2.95
C ASP A 79 -36.88 -55.68 2.46
N THR A 80 -35.85 -54.83 2.32
CA THR A 80 -34.54 -55.27 1.77
C THR A 80 -33.41 -55.33 2.79
N VAL A 81 -33.70 -55.20 4.09
CA VAL A 81 -32.67 -55.30 5.16
C VAL A 81 -32.02 -56.70 5.23
N ASN A 82 -32.56 -57.72 4.55
CA ASN A 82 -31.99 -59.07 4.49
C ASN A 82 -31.56 -59.57 3.10
N ARG A 83 -31.56 -58.74 2.03
CA ARG A 83 -31.23 -59.22 0.66
C ARG A 83 -30.05 -58.53 -0.03
N SER A 84 -29.38 -57.56 0.59
CA SER A 84 -28.20 -56.92 -0.03
C SER A 84 -26.88 -57.70 0.12
N ILE A 85 -26.91 -58.96 0.59
CA ILE A 85 -25.73 -59.85 0.64
C ILE A 85 -25.62 -60.77 -0.60
N ARG A 86 -26.57 -60.75 -1.57
CA ARG A 86 -26.57 -61.79 -2.63
C ARG A 86 -26.80 -61.38 -4.08
N ALA A 87 -26.68 -60.09 -4.44
CA ALA A 87 -26.91 -59.68 -5.83
C ALA A 87 -25.93 -58.60 -6.32
N VAL A 88 -24.63 -58.92 -6.32
CA VAL A 88 -23.70 -58.38 -7.33
C VAL A 88 -22.78 -59.52 -7.75
N SER A 89 -23.32 -60.46 -8.52
CA SER A 89 -22.54 -61.34 -9.37
C SER A 89 -23.17 -61.37 -10.77
N VAL A 90 -22.27 -61.31 -11.77
CA VAL A 90 -22.49 -61.32 -13.23
C VAL A 90 -22.87 -59.94 -13.79
N THR A 91 -21.98 -59.22 -14.48
CA THR A 91 -21.51 -59.50 -15.85
C THR A 91 -20.08 -58.98 -16.18
N THR A 92 -19.34 -59.77 -17.00
CA THR A 92 -18.13 -59.47 -17.85
C THR A 92 -16.73 -59.80 -17.26
N PRO A 93 -15.73 -60.19 -18.10
CA PRO A 93 -15.30 -61.59 -18.16
C PRO A 93 -13.79 -61.83 -17.86
N ARG A 94 -13.50 -63.07 -17.50
CA ARG A 94 -12.24 -63.84 -17.72
C ARG A 94 -10.91 -63.09 -17.65
N ALA A 95 -10.19 -63.34 -16.55
CA ALA A 95 -8.80 -63.80 -16.64
C ALA A 95 -8.53 -64.85 -15.53
N SER A 96 -8.13 -66.04 -15.99
CA SER A 96 -7.49 -67.16 -15.29
C SER A 96 -6.86 -66.82 -13.94
N SER A 97 -7.34 -67.38 -12.82
CA SER A 97 -6.94 -68.69 -12.30
C SER A 97 -5.42 -68.88 -12.25
N LEU A 98 -4.89 -68.87 -11.01
CA LEU A 98 -4.11 -69.95 -10.39
C LEU A 98 -3.13 -69.34 -9.38
N LEU A 99 -3.50 -69.28 -8.11
CA LEU A 99 -2.54 -69.31 -6.99
C LEU A 99 -3.18 -70.12 -5.86
N SER A 100 -3.12 -71.42 -6.09
CA SER A 100 -3.14 -72.47 -5.08
C SER A 100 -1.99 -72.21 -4.11
N ASN A 101 -2.29 -71.81 -2.88
CA ASN A 101 -1.30 -71.84 -1.81
C ASN A 101 -1.70 -72.94 -0.83
N ASN A 102 -1.20 -74.14 -1.13
CA ASN A 102 -1.11 -75.24 -0.18
C ASN A 102 -0.22 -74.77 0.97
N SER A 103 -0.84 -74.59 2.13
CA SER A 103 -0.15 -74.63 3.41
C SER A 103 0.33 -76.07 3.64
N TYR A 104 1.62 -76.32 3.46
CA TYR A 104 2.30 -77.48 4.02
C TYR A 104 3.12 -77.01 5.21
N HIS A 105 2.54 -77.05 6.40
CA HIS A 105 3.30 -77.24 7.63
C HIS A 105 2.71 -78.45 8.36
N SER A 106 3.39 -79.59 8.17
CA SER A 106 3.71 -80.59 9.17
C SER A 106 2.79 -80.72 10.39
N SER A 107 2.13 -81.86 10.55
CA SER A 107 2.54 -82.83 11.59
C SER A 107 1.79 -84.15 11.44
N ARG A 108 2.55 -85.23 11.26
CA ARG A 108 2.07 -86.60 11.50
C ARG A 108 2.14 -86.84 13.00
N ARG A 109 0.97 -87.01 13.64
CA ARG A 109 0.66 -87.78 14.87
C ARG A 109 -0.32 -87.01 15.75
N SER A 110 -1.60 -87.42 15.74
CA SER A 110 -2.33 -87.75 16.97
C SER A 110 -3.72 -88.26 16.58
N SER A 111 -4.04 -89.48 17.02
CA SER A 111 -5.39 -90.01 17.11
C SER A 111 -6.10 -89.38 18.32
N GLU A 112 -7.44 -89.30 18.24
CA GLU A 112 -8.39 -88.78 19.25
C GLU A 112 -8.41 -87.26 19.43
N ASP A 113 -9.33 -86.57 18.76
CA ASP A 113 -10.47 -85.87 19.41
C ASP A 113 -11.26 -85.06 18.35
N SER A 114 -12.55 -85.33 18.20
CA SER A 114 -13.43 -84.82 17.13
C SER A 114 -14.39 -83.73 17.63
N LEU A 115 -13.99 -82.94 18.65
CA LEU A 115 -14.79 -81.84 19.21
C LEU A 115 -14.08 -80.47 19.25
N GLU A 116 -12.76 -80.41 19.08
CA GLU A 116 -11.95 -79.16 19.04
C GLU A 116 -11.86 -78.49 17.65
N GLU A 117 -12.17 -79.22 16.57
CA GLU A 117 -12.10 -78.67 15.20
C GLU A 117 -13.25 -77.67 14.92
N GLY A 118 -14.39 -77.83 15.61
CA GLY A 118 -15.54 -76.94 15.52
C GLY A 118 -15.33 -75.60 16.23
N THR A 119 -14.56 -75.57 17.32
CA THR A 119 -14.15 -74.33 18.03
C THR A 119 -13.07 -73.59 17.22
N SER A 120 -12.05 -74.30 16.74
CA SER A 120 -10.99 -73.71 15.89
C SER A 120 -11.52 -73.13 14.56
N LEU A 121 -12.47 -73.79 13.89
CA LEU A 121 -13.11 -73.23 12.69
C LEU A 121 -13.99 -72.02 12.99
N ARG A 122 -14.60 -71.96 14.17
CA ARG A 122 -15.41 -70.81 14.59
C ARG A 122 -14.51 -69.61 14.91
N ASP A 123 -13.39 -69.85 15.58
CA ASP A 123 -12.40 -68.82 15.90
C ASP A 123 -11.72 -68.29 14.64
N MET A 124 -11.34 -69.14 13.69
CA MET A 124 -10.84 -68.69 12.38
C MET A 124 -11.89 -67.88 11.59
N ARG A 125 -13.18 -68.21 11.70
CA ARG A 125 -14.26 -67.39 11.09
C ARG A 125 -14.41 -66.05 11.80
N HIS A 126 -14.25 -66.01 13.12
CA HIS A 126 -14.26 -64.77 13.89
C HIS A 126 -13.05 -63.89 13.55
N GLU A 127 -11.85 -64.45 13.46
CA GLU A 127 -10.64 -63.75 13.03
C GLU A 127 -10.75 -63.23 11.59
N LEU A 128 -11.30 -64.04 10.67
CA LEU A 128 -11.54 -63.61 9.29
C LEU A 128 -12.52 -62.42 9.26
N LYS A 129 -13.60 -62.48 10.05
CA LYS A 129 -14.56 -61.39 10.16
C LYS A 129 -13.94 -60.14 10.78
N GLU A 130 -13.09 -60.28 11.80
CA GLU A 130 -12.36 -59.16 12.37
C GLU A 130 -11.37 -58.54 11.39
N LEU A 131 -10.70 -59.35 10.56
CA LEU A 131 -9.82 -58.87 9.50
C LEU A 131 -10.62 -58.14 8.41
N GLU A 132 -11.77 -58.67 8.01
CA GLU A 132 -12.69 -58.01 7.08
C GLU A 132 -13.19 -56.66 7.64
N ASP A 133 -13.55 -56.60 8.92
CA ASP A 133 -13.97 -55.36 9.57
C ASP A 133 -12.83 -54.34 9.70
N LYS A 134 -11.61 -54.80 10.02
CA LYS A 134 -10.40 -53.96 10.05
C LYS A 134 -10.08 -53.40 8.66
N PHE A 135 -10.17 -54.24 7.62
CA PHE A 135 -9.95 -53.83 6.24
C PHE A 135 -11.01 -52.82 5.78
N ARG A 136 -12.29 -53.06 6.11
CA ARG A 136 -13.38 -52.12 5.81
C ARG A 136 -13.16 -50.76 6.49
N LYS A 137 -12.78 -50.75 7.78
CA LYS A 137 -12.45 -49.51 8.50
C LYS A 137 -11.27 -48.77 7.86
N ALA A 138 -10.22 -49.49 7.47
CA ALA A 138 -9.06 -48.91 6.79
C ALA A 138 -9.43 -48.30 5.43
N MET A 139 -10.29 -48.97 4.64
CA MET A 139 -10.79 -48.41 3.37
C MET A 139 -11.61 -47.14 3.57
N ILE A 140 -12.50 -47.10 4.57
CA ILE A 140 -13.29 -45.90 4.87
C ILE A 140 -12.38 -44.75 5.32
N ALA A 141 -11.42 -45.03 6.20
CA ALA A 141 -10.45 -44.03 6.65
C ALA A 141 -9.58 -43.51 5.49
N ASN A 142 -9.14 -44.39 4.58
CA ASN A 142 -8.36 -43.99 3.42
C ASN A 142 -9.17 -43.09 2.46
N ALA A 143 -10.44 -43.41 2.24
CA ALA A 143 -11.33 -42.56 1.44
C ALA A 143 -11.58 -41.19 2.11
N GLN A 144 -11.70 -41.15 3.44
CA GLN A 144 -11.78 -39.89 4.19
C GLN A 144 -10.50 -39.06 4.05
N LEU A 145 -9.33 -39.68 4.19
CA LEU A 145 -8.03 -39.01 4.01
C LEU A 145 -7.85 -38.46 2.60
N ASP A 146 -8.31 -39.16 1.56
CA ASP A 146 -8.27 -38.66 0.18
C ASP A 146 -9.16 -37.43 -0.02
N ASN A 147 -10.33 -37.40 0.62
CA ASN A 147 -11.22 -36.23 0.60
C ASN A 147 -10.60 -35.04 1.36
N GLU A 148 -10.02 -35.27 2.54
CA GLU A 148 -9.31 -34.25 3.31
C GLU A 148 -8.10 -33.71 2.55
N LYS A 149 -7.32 -34.58 1.93
CA LYS A 149 -6.18 -34.20 1.07
C LYS A 149 -6.63 -33.33 -0.10
N ALA A 150 -7.74 -33.69 -0.76
CA ALA A 150 -8.31 -32.88 -1.84
C ALA A 150 -8.77 -31.51 -1.32
N ALA A 151 -9.46 -31.46 -0.17
CA ALA A 151 -9.92 -30.22 0.44
C ALA A 151 -8.74 -29.28 0.79
N VAL A 152 -7.68 -29.82 1.42
CA VAL A 152 -6.48 -29.05 1.75
C VAL A 152 -5.75 -28.60 0.48
N ALA A 153 -5.69 -29.44 -0.56
CA ALA A 153 -5.09 -29.05 -1.84
C ALA A 153 -5.80 -27.84 -2.47
N TYR A 154 -7.13 -27.80 -2.44
CA TYR A 154 -7.90 -26.64 -2.90
C TYR A 154 -7.64 -25.39 -2.06
N GLN A 155 -7.54 -25.53 -0.73
CA GLN A 155 -7.20 -24.40 0.14
C GLN A 155 -5.81 -23.83 -0.17
N VAL A 156 -4.82 -24.70 -0.42
CA VAL A 156 -3.47 -24.28 -0.82
C VAL A 156 -3.49 -23.51 -2.13
N GLU A 157 -4.27 -23.95 -3.12
CA GLU A 157 -4.41 -23.23 -4.39
C GLU A 157 -5.08 -21.86 -4.20
N LEU A 158 -6.14 -21.77 -3.39
CA LEU A 158 -6.80 -20.50 -3.07
C LEU A 158 -5.83 -19.52 -2.37
N HIS A 159 -4.99 -20.03 -1.47
CA HIS A 159 -3.98 -19.21 -0.80
C HIS A 159 -2.86 -18.75 -1.74
N LYS A 160 -2.43 -19.59 -2.69
CA LYS A 160 -1.48 -19.18 -3.74
C LYS A 160 -2.07 -18.06 -4.60
N ASP A 161 -3.32 -18.23 -5.00
CA ASP A 161 -4.09 -17.26 -5.74
C ASP A 161 -4.18 -15.91 -5.01
N ARG A 162 -4.47 -15.94 -3.70
CA ARG A 162 -4.51 -14.74 -2.87
C ARG A 162 -3.13 -14.12 -2.68
N TYR A 163 -2.08 -14.93 -2.58
CA TYR A 163 -0.72 -14.45 -2.45
C TYR A 163 -0.27 -13.70 -3.72
N GLU A 164 -0.55 -14.25 -4.90
CA GLU A 164 -0.24 -13.59 -6.18
C GLU A 164 -0.95 -12.22 -6.30
N GLU A 165 -2.21 -12.11 -5.87
CA GLU A 165 -2.93 -10.82 -5.86
C GLU A 165 -2.24 -9.79 -4.95
N LEU A 166 -1.86 -10.19 -3.74
CA LEU A 166 -1.19 -9.31 -2.79
C LEU A 166 0.17 -8.87 -3.32
N GLU A 167 0.90 -9.75 -3.99
CA GLU A 167 2.18 -9.41 -4.63
C GLU A 167 1.99 -8.39 -5.76
N GLU A 168 0.98 -8.57 -6.60
CA GLU A 168 0.65 -7.62 -7.66
C GLU A 168 0.22 -6.26 -7.10
N GLN A 169 -0.60 -6.23 -6.03
CA GLN A 169 -0.99 -5.00 -5.34
C GLN A 169 0.21 -4.29 -4.72
N HIS A 170 1.11 -5.03 -4.09
CA HIS A 170 2.33 -4.48 -3.52
C HIS A 170 3.22 -3.82 -4.59
N LEU A 171 3.41 -4.49 -5.73
CA LEU A 171 4.17 -3.96 -6.85
C LEU A 171 3.51 -2.69 -7.44
N GLN A 172 2.19 -2.65 -7.51
CA GLN A 172 1.46 -1.47 -7.96
C GLN A 172 1.63 -0.29 -6.99
N LEU A 173 1.43 -0.51 -5.68
CA LEU A 173 1.66 0.52 -4.67
C LEU A 173 3.10 1.03 -4.68
N GLN A 174 4.08 0.16 -4.93
CA GLN A 174 5.49 0.56 -5.03
C GLN A 174 5.74 1.49 -6.24
N ARG A 175 5.06 1.26 -7.37
CA ARG A 175 5.15 2.15 -8.55
C ARG A 175 4.48 3.48 -8.28
N GLU A 176 3.28 3.47 -7.70
CA GLU A 176 2.53 4.68 -7.33
C GLU A 176 3.31 5.54 -6.33
N HIS A 177 3.94 4.92 -5.33
CA HIS A 177 4.82 5.61 -4.39
C HIS A 177 5.97 6.32 -5.13
N LYS A 178 6.69 5.61 -6.02
CA LYS A 178 7.79 6.20 -6.80
C LYS A 178 7.32 7.39 -7.64
N GLU A 179 6.15 7.28 -8.27
CA GLU A 179 5.58 8.37 -9.06
C GLU A 179 5.19 9.57 -8.18
N LYS A 180 4.57 9.33 -7.02
CA LYS A 180 4.25 10.38 -6.05
C LYS A 180 5.50 11.06 -5.50
N SER A 181 6.58 10.32 -5.25
CA SER A 181 7.87 10.90 -4.86
C SER A 181 8.44 11.82 -5.95
N ARG A 182 8.35 11.43 -7.23
CA ARG A 182 8.79 12.27 -8.37
C ARG A 182 7.96 13.56 -8.47
N GLN A 183 6.64 13.46 -8.34
CA GLN A 183 5.73 14.62 -8.34
C GLN A 183 6.03 15.56 -7.18
N PHE A 184 6.28 15.00 -5.98
CA PHE A 184 6.66 15.79 -4.81
C PHE A 184 7.97 16.55 -5.02
N GLU A 185 9.00 15.90 -5.56
CA GLU A 185 10.26 16.57 -5.89
C GLU A 185 10.09 17.69 -6.91
N GLN A 186 9.25 17.48 -7.94
CA GLN A 186 8.96 18.50 -8.94
C GLN A 186 8.26 19.71 -8.29
N LEU A 187 7.23 19.48 -7.48
CA LEU A 187 6.54 20.54 -6.74
C LEU A 187 7.46 21.29 -5.79
N LYS A 188 8.39 20.58 -5.14
CA LYS A 188 9.41 21.19 -4.28
C LYS A 188 10.31 22.16 -5.06
N ARG A 189 10.76 21.77 -6.26
CA ARG A 189 11.57 22.64 -7.15
C ARG A 189 10.78 23.88 -7.58
N VAL A 190 9.52 23.71 -7.98
CA VAL A 190 8.65 24.84 -8.37
C VAL A 190 8.41 25.79 -7.20
N THR A 191 8.14 25.25 -6.01
CA THR A 191 7.91 26.05 -4.80
C THR A 191 9.15 26.86 -4.42
N ALA A 192 10.33 26.25 -4.48
CA ALA A 192 11.59 26.95 -4.21
C ALA A 192 11.82 28.11 -5.19
N LYS A 193 11.55 27.89 -6.49
CA LYS A 193 11.65 28.95 -7.50
C LYS A 193 10.65 30.10 -7.24
N LEU A 194 9.39 29.78 -6.92
CA LEU A 194 8.39 30.80 -6.60
C LEU A 194 8.75 31.60 -5.34
N GLN A 195 9.39 30.97 -4.35
CA GLN A 195 9.89 31.67 -3.16
C GLN A 195 11.03 32.62 -3.50
N GLU A 196 11.96 32.21 -4.36
CA GLU A 196 13.04 33.07 -4.87
C GLU A 196 12.47 34.27 -5.64
N ASP A 197 11.55 34.02 -6.57
CA ASP A 197 10.86 35.06 -7.35
C ASP A 197 10.12 36.04 -6.43
N LEU A 198 9.38 35.55 -5.43
CA LEU A 198 8.69 36.37 -4.44
C LEU A 198 9.66 37.23 -3.63
N THR A 199 10.77 36.65 -3.17
CA THR A 199 11.81 37.38 -2.41
C THR A 199 12.43 38.49 -3.25
N CYS A 200 12.70 38.22 -4.53
CA CYS A 200 13.19 39.22 -5.46
C CYS A 200 12.17 40.36 -5.66
N CYS A 201 10.90 40.03 -5.89
CA CYS A 201 9.84 41.05 -6.05
C CYS A 201 9.66 41.90 -4.78
N VAL A 202 9.71 41.30 -3.59
CA VAL A 202 9.62 42.04 -2.32
C VAL A 202 10.82 42.98 -2.18
N ALA A 203 12.04 42.52 -2.44
CA ALA A 203 13.24 43.37 -2.39
C ALA A 203 13.16 44.55 -3.38
N GLN A 204 12.65 44.33 -4.59
CA GLN A 204 12.42 45.40 -5.57
C GLN A 204 11.37 46.42 -5.10
N LEU A 205 10.30 45.97 -4.44
CA LEU A 205 9.29 46.86 -3.87
C LEU A 205 9.85 47.67 -2.70
N GLU A 206 10.64 47.05 -1.83
CA GLU A 206 11.32 47.74 -0.72
C GLU A 206 12.33 48.78 -1.23
N GLU A 207 13.09 48.46 -2.27
CA GLU A 207 13.99 49.41 -2.92
C GLU A 207 13.21 50.60 -3.51
N ARG A 208 12.12 50.33 -4.22
CA ARG A 208 11.23 51.36 -4.75
C ARG A 208 10.66 52.25 -3.64
N ASP A 209 10.18 51.67 -2.55
CA ASP A 209 9.60 52.40 -1.43
C ASP A 209 10.66 53.24 -0.70
N ARG A 210 11.90 52.72 -0.61
CA ARG A 210 13.06 53.47 -0.09
C ARG A 210 13.38 54.67 -0.98
N LEU A 211 13.46 54.49 -2.30
CA LEU A 211 13.70 55.59 -3.25
C LEU A 211 12.59 56.65 -3.18
N ILE A 212 11.33 56.24 -3.05
CA ILE A 212 10.19 57.16 -2.87
C ILE A 212 10.39 58.01 -1.60
N ALA A 213 10.76 57.38 -0.49
CA ALA A 213 10.98 58.06 0.79
C ALA A 213 12.20 59.00 0.74
N GLU A 214 13.30 58.60 0.08
CA GLU A 214 14.50 59.43 -0.11
C GLU A 214 14.20 60.70 -0.91
N GLN A 215 13.26 60.64 -1.86
CA GLN A 215 12.78 61.82 -2.59
C GLN A 215 11.75 62.66 -1.81
N GLY A 216 11.47 62.33 -0.54
CA GLY A 216 10.53 63.04 0.31
C GLY A 216 9.06 62.86 -0.06
N LEU A 217 8.74 61.80 -0.82
CA LEU A 217 7.39 61.45 -1.25
C LEU A 217 6.81 60.35 -0.34
N VAL A 218 5.49 60.35 -0.20
CA VAL A 218 4.71 59.39 0.58
C VAL A 218 3.53 58.91 -0.26
N ILE A 219 3.20 57.62 -0.16
CA ILE A 219 2.05 57.03 -0.82
C ILE A 219 0.80 57.27 0.03
N VAL A 220 -0.19 57.95 -0.53
CA VAL A 220 -1.49 58.19 0.09
C VAL A 220 -2.57 57.45 -0.69
N GLU A 221 -3.54 56.87 0.01
CA GLU A 221 -4.69 56.23 -0.61
C GLU A 221 -5.59 57.28 -1.29
N GLY A 222 -5.89 57.03 -2.56
CA GLY A 222 -6.81 57.79 -3.40
C GLY A 222 -8.06 56.96 -3.70
N ASP A 223 -9.16 57.65 -3.99
CA ASP A 223 -10.46 57.01 -4.14
C ASP A 223 -10.55 56.04 -5.33
N CYS A 224 -11.24 54.93 -5.07
CA CYS A 224 -12.01 54.22 -6.09
C CYS A 224 -13.36 54.95 -6.27
N SER A 225 -13.40 55.98 -7.11
CA SER A 225 -14.67 56.52 -7.58
C SER A 225 -15.39 55.46 -8.43
N SER A 226 -16.34 54.77 -7.82
CA SER A 226 -17.39 54.06 -8.56
C SER A 226 -18.51 55.05 -8.84
N SER A 227 -18.41 55.71 -9.99
CA SER A 227 -19.59 56.23 -10.68
C SER A 227 -19.75 55.43 -11.96
N GLU A 228 -20.84 54.67 -11.96
CA GLU A 228 -21.64 54.15 -13.09
C GLU A 228 -21.13 52.97 -13.93
N GLU A 229 -21.96 51.91 -13.86
CA GLU A 229 -22.52 51.11 -14.95
C GLU A 229 -21.59 50.66 -16.09
N ASP A 230 -21.35 49.34 -16.14
CA ASP A 230 -21.26 48.66 -17.42
C ASP A 230 -22.19 47.45 -17.40
N SER A 231 -23.23 47.56 -18.22
CA SER A 231 -24.19 46.52 -18.52
C SER A 231 -23.63 45.68 -19.65
N GLY A 232 -23.58 44.35 -19.47
CA GLY A 232 -23.60 43.42 -20.60
C GLY A 232 -22.44 42.43 -20.71
N GLU A 233 -22.85 41.16 -20.65
CA GLU A 233 -22.32 40.00 -21.37
C GLU A 233 -20.95 39.36 -21.04
N ASN A 234 -21.09 38.12 -20.56
CA ASN A 234 -20.35 36.92 -20.94
C ASN A 234 -18.82 36.95 -20.92
N GLY A 235 -18.29 36.36 -19.86
CA GLY A 235 -16.95 35.76 -19.88
C GLY A 235 -16.39 35.68 -18.48
N ILE A 236 -16.02 34.47 -18.07
CA ILE A 236 -15.32 34.16 -16.82
C ILE A 236 -14.03 35.01 -16.78
N LYS A 237 -14.13 36.19 -16.17
CA LYS A 237 -13.00 37.02 -15.78
C LYS A 237 -13.14 37.20 -14.28
N GLU A 238 -12.15 36.68 -13.57
CA GLU A 238 -11.99 36.81 -12.13
C GLU A 238 -12.33 38.24 -11.68
N LYS A 239 -13.09 38.33 -10.58
CA LYS A 239 -13.33 39.57 -9.86
C LYS A 239 -11.99 40.11 -9.35
N ILE A 240 -11.26 40.84 -10.19
CA ILE A 240 -10.17 41.70 -9.76
C ILE A 240 -10.84 42.77 -8.91
N LYS A 241 -10.79 42.60 -7.58
CA LYS A 241 -11.10 43.68 -6.65
C LYS A 241 -10.25 44.88 -7.08
N LYS A 242 -10.89 45.94 -7.59
CA LYS A 242 -10.19 47.18 -7.95
C LYS A 242 -9.47 47.66 -6.69
N LEU A 243 -8.14 47.53 -6.69
CA LEU A 243 -7.29 48.02 -5.61
C LEU A 243 -7.50 49.53 -5.47
N PRO A 244 -7.51 50.07 -4.22
CA PRO A 244 -7.61 51.51 -4.01
C PRO A 244 -6.50 52.19 -4.82
N LYS A 245 -6.87 53.26 -5.55
CA LYS A 245 -5.87 54.05 -6.27
C LYS A 245 -4.90 54.62 -5.24
N ARG A 246 -3.64 54.77 -5.61
CA ARG A 246 -2.60 55.30 -4.72
C ARG A 246 -1.96 56.49 -5.42
N ALA A 247 -1.79 57.58 -4.69
CA ALA A 247 -1.15 58.79 -5.17
C ALA A 247 0.18 59.01 -4.43
N LEU A 248 1.17 59.55 -5.13
CA LEU A 248 2.41 60.00 -4.52
C LEU A 248 2.29 61.50 -4.24
N VAL A 249 2.54 61.89 -2.98
CA VAL A 249 2.45 63.27 -2.52
C VAL A 249 3.68 63.58 -1.67
N SER A 250 4.10 64.84 -1.58
CA SER A 250 5.22 65.19 -0.69
C SER A 250 4.84 64.95 0.78
N ALA A 251 5.82 64.61 1.62
CA ALA A 251 5.60 64.39 3.05
C ALA A 251 4.96 65.60 3.75
N GLN A 252 5.31 66.82 3.31
CA GLN A 252 4.71 68.06 3.82
C GLN A 252 3.22 68.14 3.49
N VAL A 253 2.83 67.85 2.24
CA VAL A 253 1.43 67.87 1.81
C VAL A 253 0.64 66.74 2.50
N ALA A 254 1.24 65.56 2.66
CA ALA A 254 0.61 64.46 3.38
C ALA A 254 0.31 64.79 4.84
N ASN A 255 1.23 65.47 5.55
CA ASN A 255 1.01 65.92 6.93
C ASN A 255 -0.11 66.96 7.03
N VAL A 256 -0.19 67.91 6.10
CA VAL A 256 -1.26 68.92 6.08
C VAL A 256 -2.62 68.26 5.82
N LEU A 257 -2.67 67.22 4.98
CA LEU A 257 -3.90 66.50 4.64
C LEU A 257 -4.25 65.39 5.65
N GLN A 258 -3.49 65.22 6.73
CA GLN A 258 -3.67 64.11 7.69
C GLN A 258 -4.95 64.23 8.52
N ASN A 259 -5.45 65.45 8.72
CA ASN A 259 -6.61 65.73 9.58
C ASN A 259 -7.94 65.83 8.81
N GLY A 260 -7.91 65.66 7.49
CA GLY A 260 -9.11 65.73 6.67
C GLY A 260 -9.82 64.38 6.59
N GLU A 261 -11.14 64.37 6.71
CA GLU A 261 -11.96 63.19 6.40
C GLU A 261 -12.41 63.20 4.93
N GLY A 262 -12.31 62.03 4.30
CA GLY A 262 -12.70 61.80 2.92
C GLY A 262 -11.51 61.59 1.98
N SER A 263 -11.82 61.51 0.69
CA SER A 263 -10.84 61.27 -0.36
C SER A 263 -9.75 62.33 -0.43
N LEU A 264 -8.64 62.02 -1.09
CA LEU A 264 -7.58 63.02 -1.33
C LEU A 264 -8.16 64.29 -1.99
N ASP A 265 -9.06 64.13 -2.96
CA ASP A 265 -9.70 65.24 -3.67
C ASP A 265 -10.66 66.02 -2.76
N VAL A 266 -11.43 65.33 -1.90
CA VAL A 266 -12.32 65.97 -0.91
C VAL A 266 -11.52 66.77 0.11
N ARG A 267 -10.40 66.23 0.60
CA ARG A 267 -9.50 66.92 1.54
C ARG A 267 -8.86 68.16 0.91
N LEU A 268 -8.38 68.04 -0.33
CA LEU A 268 -7.84 69.17 -1.08
C LEU A 268 -8.89 70.26 -1.32
N LYS A 269 -10.13 69.87 -1.63
CA LYS A 269 -11.24 70.81 -1.84
C LYS A 269 -11.59 71.58 -0.56
N LYS A 270 -11.73 70.89 0.57
CA LYS A 270 -11.97 71.54 1.89
C LYS A 270 -10.85 72.52 2.23
N PHE A 271 -9.60 72.13 2.03
CA PHE A 271 -8.47 73.02 2.29
C PHE A 271 -8.48 74.28 1.39
N LEU A 272 -8.90 74.13 0.12
CA LEU A 272 -9.08 75.26 -0.78
C LEU A 272 -10.22 76.19 -0.34
N GLU A 273 -11.32 75.63 0.18
CA GLU A 273 -12.45 76.37 0.74
C GLU A 273 -12.04 77.15 1.99
N GLU A 274 -11.41 76.50 2.99
CA GLU A 274 -10.89 77.14 4.20
C GLU A 274 -9.88 78.26 3.88
N ARG A 275 -8.98 78.02 2.91
CA ARG A 275 -8.02 79.06 2.47
C ARG A 275 -8.73 80.23 1.77
N ASN A 276 -9.84 80.03 1.06
CA ASN A 276 -10.64 81.14 0.53
C ASN A 276 -11.30 81.92 1.66
N GLU A 277 -11.93 81.24 2.61
CA GLU A 277 -12.60 81.87 3.76
C GLU A 277 -11.62 82.73 4.57
N LEU A 278 -10.44 82.19 4.89
CA LEU A 278 -9.38 82.95 5.58
C LEU A 278 -8.88 84.15 4.76
N MET A 279 -8.83 84.05 3.43
CA MET A 279 -8.46 85.17 2.56
C MET A 279 -9.53 86.25 2.56
N ASP A 280 -10.81 85.88 2.61
CA ASP A 280 -11.93 86.80 2.72
C ASP A 280 -11.95 87.48 4.10
N GLU A 281 -11.73 86.72 5.18
CA GLU A 281 -11.56 87.25 6.54
C GLU A 281 -10.37 88.21 6.63
N LEU A 282 -9.20 87.84 6.09
CA LEU A 282 -8.03 88.71 6.06
C LEU A 282 -8.31 90.00 5.29
N SER A 283 -9.07 89.92 4.20
CA SER A 283 -9.47 91.09 3.41
C SER A 283 -10.42 91.98 4.20
N ARG A 284 -11.38 91.39 4.94
CA ARG A 284 -12.30 92.11 5.83
C ARG A 284 -11.57 92.74 7.01
N VAL A 285 -10.69 92.01 7.69
CA VAL A 285 -9.87 92.51 8.80
C VAL A 285 -8.90 93.60 8.33
N LYS A 286 -8.35 93.52 7.12
CA LYS A 286 -7.54 94.61 6.56
C LYS A 286 -8.38 95.87 6.34
N LEU A 287 -9.60 95.73 5.82
CA LEU A 287 -10.53 96.83 5.66
C LEU A 287 -10.91 97.45 7.02
N GLU A 288 -11.26 96.61 7.99
CA GLU A 288 -11.56 97.01 9.36
C GLU A 288 -10.34 97.66 10.05
N LEU A 289 -9.12 97.15 9.84
CA LEU A 289 -7.89 97.74 10.39
C LEU A 289 -7.55 99.09 9.72
N GLU A 290 -7.88 99.25 8.44
CA GLU A 290 -7.73 100.52 7.73
C GLU A 290 -8.77 101.55 8.23
N GLU A 291 -10.00 101.11 8.49
CA GLU A 291 -11.03 101.88 9.19
C GLU A 291 -10.62 102.20 10.64
N GLU A 292 -10.02 101.26 11.36
CA GLU A 292 -9.61 101.42 12.76
C GLU A 292 -8.32 102.24 12.87
N ARG A 293 -7.42 102.22 11.88
CA ARG A 293 -6.31 103.19 11.76
C ARG A 293 -6.81 104.60 11.51
N SER A 294 -7.98 104.75 10.87
CA SER A 294 -8.64 106.05 10.71
C SER A 294 -9.40 106.50 11.98
N ARG A 295 -9.84 105.56 12.83
CA ARG A 295 -10.63 105.82 14.06
C ARG A 295 -9.82 105.81 15.37
N SER A 296 -8.67 105.14 15.42
CA SER A 296 -7.90 104.88 16.64
C SER A 296 -6.77 105.90 16.84
N ARG A 297 -7.17 107.13 17.17
CA ARG A 297 -6.33 108.13 17.88
C ARG A 297 -6.66 108.17 19.38
N GLY A 298 -7.38 107.20 19.93
CA GLY A 298 -7.85 107.24 21.31
C GLY A 298 -8.03 105.87 21.97
N ASN A 299 -7.13 105.59 22.93
CA ASN A 299 -7.36 104.82 24.15
C ASN A 299 -7.66 103.30 24.11
N ARG A 300 -6.56 102.54 24.20
CA ARG A 300 -6.22 101.46 25.17
C ARG A 300 -7.27 100.90 26.19
N ILE A 301 -7.21 99.55 26.32
CA ILE A 301 -7.11 98.67 27.54
C ILE A 301 -8.26 97.67 27.85
N ASN A 302 -7.85 96.38 27.86
CA ASN A 302 -8.21 95.18 28.65
C ASN A 302 -9.65 94.65 28.80
N SER A 303 -9.81 93.32 28.63
CA SER A 303 -10.25 92.36 29.68
C SER A 303 -10.32 90.91 29.16
N VAL A 304 -9.67 89.94 29.82
CA VAL A 304 -10.27 88.86 30.67
C VAL A 304 -10.61 87.59 29.89
N ASN A 305 -9.75 86.56 29.98
CA ASN A 305 -9.85 85.37 30.85
C ASN A 305 -11.15 84.56 30.66
N GLY A 306 -11.04 83.48 29.86
CA GLY A 306 -12.05 82.44 29.74
C GLY A 306 -11.92 81.38 30.85
N PRO A 307 -13.03 80.75 31.29
CA PRO A 307 -13.04 79.84 32.42
C PRO A 307 -12.46 78.48 32.03
N GLN A 308 -11.51 77.98 32.81
CA GLN A 308 -11.15 76.56 32.83
C GLN A 308 -11.97 75.85 33.91
N SER A 309 -12.18 74.54 33.65
CA SER A 309 -12.10 73.46 34.65
C SER A 309 -13.41 72.95 35.26
N ASP A 310 -14.15 72.13 34.50
CA ASP A 310 -14.91 71.00 35.07
C ASP A 310 -14.95 69.80 34.08
N ASP A 311 -15.20 70.02 32.78
CA ASP A 311 -15.25 68.94 31.76
C ASP A 311 -13.94 68.16 31.57
N ALA A 312 -12.80 68.84 31.73
CA ALA A 312 -11.49 68.22 31.55
C ALA A 312 -11.16 67.20 32.65
N GLU A 313 -11.66 67.41 33.88
CA GLU A 313 -11.40 66.49 34.99
C GLU A 313 -12.22 65.20 34.89
N ASP A 314 -13.46 65.29 34.41
CA ASP A 314 -14.32 64.12 34.23
C ASP A 314 -13.87 63.23 33.06
N ILE A 315 -13.44 63.84 31.94
CA ILE A 315 -12.79 63.12 30.84
C ILE A 315 -11.51 62.43 31.32
N GLN A 316 -10.72 63.10 32.17
CA GLN A 316 -9.50 62.52 32.73
C GLN A 316 -9.79 61.34 33.68
N ARG A 317 -10.87 61.41 34.48
CA ARG A 317 -11.30 60.30 35.36
C ARG A 317 -11.79 59.10 34.56
N GLU A 318 -12.58 59.33 33.51
CA GLU A 318 -13.09 58.26 32.65
C GLU A 318 -11.95 57.59 31.85
N ALA A 319 -11.00 58.38 31.33
CA ALA A 319 -9.79 57.88 30.69
C ALA A 319 -8.94 57.02 31.65
N ASN A 320 -8.79 57.44 32.90
CA ASN A 320 -8.06 56.68 33.92
C ASN A 320 -8.76 55.37 34.30
N LYS A 321 -10.10 55.34 34.32
CA LYS A 321 -10.89 54.12 34.56
C LYS A 321 -10.73 53.12 33.41
N LEU A 322 -10.88 53.59 32.17
CA LEU A 322 -10.66 52.77 30.97
C LEU A 322 -9.24 52.22 30.92
N LEU A 323 -8.25 53.05 31.27
CA LEU A 323 -6.84 52.62 31.35
C LEU A 323 -6.67 51.51 32.39
N GLY A 324 -7.35 51.58 33.53
CA GLY A 324 -7.36 50.51 34.54
C GLY A 324 -7.94 49.19 34.01
N ASP A 325 -9.09 49.25 33.33
CA ASP A 325 -9.75 48.08 32.75
C ASP A 325 -8.89 47.42 31.65
N TYR A 326 -8.26 48.22 30.78
CA TYR A 326 -7.34 47.71 29.76
C TYR A 326 -6.09 47.12 30.39
N LYS A 327 -5.55 47.72 31.45
CA LYS A 327 -4.39 47.18 32.17
C LYS A 327 -4.70 45.82 32.80
N PHE A 328 -5.88 45.65 33.39
CA PHE A 328 -6.32 44.36 33.92
C PHE A 328 -6.53 43.31 32.83
N LYS A 329 -7.16 43.69 31.70
CA LYS A 329 -7.35 42.79 30.55
C LYS A 329 -6.02 42.33 29.96
N VAL A 330 -5.05 43.23 29.82
CA VAL A 330 -3.69 42.90 29.37
C VAL A 330 -3.03 41.93 30.35
N GLN A 331 -3.09 42.21 31.66
CA GLN A 331 -2.47 41.35 32.67
C GLN A 331 -3.08 39.94 32.72
N LYS A 332 -4.40 39.83 32.50
CA LYS A 332 -5.08 38.53 32.37
C LYS A 332 -4.67 37.79 31.10
N ALA A 333 -4.58 38.49 29.96
CA ALA A 333 -4.11 37.91 28.71
C ALA A 333 -2.64 37.45 28.81
N GLU A 334 -1.79 38.20 29.51
CA GLU A 334 -0.39 37.82 29.78
C GLU A 334 -0.31 36.52 30.61
N GLN A 335 -1.16 36.37 31.62
CA GLN A 335 -1.22 35.14 32.41
C GLN A 335 -1.70 33.93 31.58
N ASP A 336 -2.71 34.13 30.73
CA ASP A 336 -3.22 33.09 29.82
C ASP A 336 -2.14 32.68 28.81
N VAL A 337 -1.40 33.65 28.25
CA VAL A 337 -0.25 33.39 27.35
C VAL A 337 0.82 32.56 28.06
N SER A 338 1.17 32.89 29.30
CA SER A 338 2.16 32.12 30.08
C SER A 338 1.70 30.66 30.30
N THR A 339 0.42 30.47 30.60
CA THR A 339 -0.17 29.13 30.77
C THR A 339 -0.17 28.32 29.47
N LEU A 340 -0.53 28.96 28.36
CA LEU A 340 -0.51 28.33 27.03
C LEU A 340 0.92 27.97 26.61
N GLN A 341 1.90 28.83 26.87
CA GLN A 341 3.33 28.55 26.61
C GLN A 341 3.81 27.32 27.40
N ALA A 342 3.43 27.18 28.67
CA ALA A 342 3.78 26.00 29.47
C ALA A 342 3.13 24.72 28.91
N ASN A 343 1.88 24.80 28.43
CA ASN A 343 1.22 23.67 27.78
C ASN A 343 1.88 23.28 26.46
N VAL A 344 2.25 24.27 25.63
CA VAL A 344 2.99 24.06 24.38
C VAL A 344 4.32 23.34 24.65
N ALA A 345 5.12 23.83 25.61
CA ALA A 345 6.40 23.20 25.96
C ALA A 345 6.25 21.73 26.41
N ARG A 346 5.17 21.42 27.16
CA ARG A 346 4.87 20.04 27.57
C ARG A 346 4.47 19.16 26.38
N LEU A 347 3.64 19.68 25.47
CA LEU A 347 3.23 18.96 24.26
C LEU A 347 4.41 18.73 23.31
N GLU A 348 5.28 19.73 23.13
CA GLU A 348 6.52 19.59 22.36
C GLU A 348 7.41 18.47 22.92
N SER A 349 7.58 18.44 24.24
CA SER A 349 8.32 17.37 24.93
C SER A 349 7.68 15.99 24.70
N GLN A 350 6.35 15.90 24.65
CA GLN A 350 5.64 14.67 24.38
C GLN A 350 5.81 14.22 22.92
N VAL A 351 5.77 15.15 21.97
CA VAL A 351 6.02 14.87 20.55
C VAL A 351 7.44 14.33 20.34
N VAL A 352 8.45 14.90 21.00
CA VAL A 352 9.83 14.41 20.92
C VAL A 352 9.93 12.96 21.42
N ARG A 353 9.29 12.64 22.55
CA ARG A 353 9.28 11.26 23.07
C ARG A 353 8.58 10.29 22.13
N TYR A 354 7.42 10.64 21.58
CA TYR A 354 6.71 9.77 20.65
C TYR A 354 7.46 9.57 19.33
N LYS A 355 8.13 10.60 18.81
CA LYS A 355 9.01 10.47 17.65
C LYS A 355 10.14 9.48 17.91
N SER A 356 10.85 9.64 19.02
CA SER A 356 11.93 8.71 19.38
C SER A 356 11.43 7.27 19.56
N ALA A 357 10.27 7.08 20.23
CA ALA A 357 9.66 5.77 20.36
C ALA A 357 9.28 5.14 19.00
N ALA A 358 8.71 5.94 18.09
CA ALA A 358 8.38 5.49 16.74
C ALA A 358 9.62 5.08 15.94
N GLU A 359 10.69 5.88 15.99
CA GLU A 359 11.97 5.57 15.34
C GLU A 359 12.59 4.28 15.88
N THR A 360 12.50 4.03 17.20
CA THR A 360 12.97 2.76 17.77
C THR A 360 12.12 1.57 17.33
N SER A 361 10.80 1.75 17.22
CA SER A 361 9.89 0.71 16.75
C SER A 361 10.14 0.36 15.29
N GLU A 362 10.40 1.34 14.44
CA GLU A 362 10.70 1.15 13.01
C GLU A 362 11.99 0.32 12.83
N LYS A 363 13.04 0.64 13.59
CA LYS A 363 14.29 -0.14 13.58
C LYS A 363 14.06 -1.60 13.96
N VAL A 364 13.29 -1.86 15.01
CA VAL A 364 12.96 -3.23 15.44
C VAL A 364 12.14 -3.96 14.37
N GLU A 365 11.21 -3.28 13.71
CA GLU A 365 10.43 -3.88 12.61
C GLU A 365 11.32 -4.30 11.44
N ASP A 366 12.31 -3.48 11.08
CA ASP A 366 13.25 -3.79 10.01
C ASP A 366 14.19 -4.95 10.35
N GLU A 367 14.66 -5.04 11.60
CA GLU A 367 15.41 -6.20 12.09
C GLU A 367 14.57 -7.49 12.01
N LEU A 368 13.31 -7.45 12.44
CA LEU A 368 12.39 -8.59 12.36
C LEU A 368 12.10 -8.99 10.90
N LYS A 369 12.01 -8.04 9.97
CA LYS A 369 11.87 -8.33 8.53
C LYS A 369 13.09 -9.07 8.00
N ILE A 370 14.29 -8.68 8.41
CA ILE A 370 15.54 -9.35 8.02
C ILE A 370 15.57 -10.78 8.59
N GLU A 371 15.23 -10.93 9.87
CA GLU A 371 15.19 -12.23 10.55
C GLU A 371 14.16 -13.17 9.91
N LYS A 372 12.95 -12.67 9.61
CA LYS A 372 11.93 -13.42 8.88
C LYS A 372 12.45 -13.94 7.54
N ARG A 373 13.14 -13.10 6.76
CA ARG A 373 13.72 -13.51 5.46
C ARG A 373 14.83 -14.54 5.63
N LYS A 374 15.58 -14.49 6.72
CA LYS A 374 16.62 -15.48 7.06
C LYS A 374 15.98 -16.82 7.42
N LEU A 375 15.02 -16.83 8.35
CA LEU A 375 14.30 -18.03 8.75
C LEU A 375 13.54 -18.67 7.59
N GLN A 376 12.96 -17.87 6.69
CA GLN A 376 12.33 -18.40 5.47
C GLN A 376 13.32 -19.10 4.52
N ARG A 377 14.57 -18.62 4.44
CA ARG A 377 15.62 -19.29 3.66
C ARG A 377 16.04 -20.59 4.32
N GLU A 378 16.28 -20.57 5.63
CA GLU A 378 16.64 -21.76 6.42
C GLU A 378 15.52 -22.83 6.35
N LEU A 379 14.25 -22.42 6.41
CA LEU A 379 13.12 -23.32 6.25
C LEU A 379 13.13 -24.02 4.88
N ARG A 380 13.34 -23.26 3.80
CA ARG A 380 13.42 -23.84 2.44
C ARG A 380 14.60 -24.80 2.30
N GLU A 381 15.75 -24.46 2.88
CA GLU A 381 16.93 -25.33 2.87
C GLU A 381 16.68 -26.62 3.65
N ALA A 382 16.05 -26.54 4.82
CA ALA A 382 15.64 -27.70 5.61
C ALA A 382 14.59 -28.56 4.86
N GLN A 383 13.63 -27.94 4.17
CA GLN A 383 12.66 -28.66 3.33
C GLN A 383 13.34 -29.42 2.20
N ASN A 384 14.25 -28.78 1.46
CA ASN A 384 15.03 -29.43 0.41
C ASN A 384 15.84 -30.62 0.99
N ARG A 385 16.42 -30.45 2.18
CA ARG A 385 17.16 -31.52 2.88
C ARG A 385 16.25 -32.71 3.21
N VAL A 386 15.02 -32.47 3.64
CA VAL A 386 14.03 -33.52 3.90
C VAL A 386 13.68 -34.25 2.61
N GLU A 387 13.39 -33.53 1.53
CA GLU A 387 13.07 -34.12 0.21
C GLU A 387 14.23 -35.01 -0.30
N GLU A 388 15.49 -34.55 -0.19
CA GLU A 388 16.67 -35.36 -0.53
C GLU A 388 16.72 -36.67 0.25
N LEU A 389 16.49 -36.60 1.57
CA LEU A 389 16.51 -37.75 2.45
C LEU A 389 15.34 -38.71 2.17
N GLU A 390 14.15 -38.20 1.87
CA GLU A 390 12.98 -38.99 1.49
C GLU A 390 13.23 -39.75 0.18
N ILE A 391 13.81 -39.10 -0.82
CA ILE A 391 14.20 -39.74 -2.09
C ILE A 391 15.25 -40.83 -1.83
N ALA A 392 16.29 -40.53 -1.05
CA ALA A 392 17.33 -41.50 -0.70
C ALA A 392 16.74 -42.72 0.05
N ASN A 393 15.84 -42.48 0.98
CA ASN A 393 15.16 -43.53 1.74
C ASN A 393 14.27 -44.38 0.82
N SER A 394 13.51 -43.76 -0.10
CA SER A 394 12.74 -44.49 -1.13
C SER A 394 13.62 -45.41 -1.97
N HIS A 395 14.81 -44.96 -2.38
CA HIS A 395 15.76 -45.79 -3.12
C HIS A 395 16.32 -46.95 -2.29
N LEU A 396 16.63 -46.72 -1.02
CA LEU A 396 17.08 -47.77 -0.10
C LEU A 396 15.98 -48.80 0.15
N GLN A 397 14.74 -48.36 0.35
CA GLN A 397 13.57 -49.22 0.52
C GLN A 397 13.39 -50.13 -0.70
N LYS A 398 13.42 -49.58 -1.93
CA LYS A 398 13.35 -50.37 -3.17
C LYS A 398 14.48 -51.39 -3.29
N ARG A 399 15.71 -51.05 -2.86
CA ARG A 399 16.84 -51.99 -2.84
C ARG A 399 16.62 -53.12 -1.84
N LEU A 400 16.11 -52.78 -0.65
CA LEU A 400 15.79 -53.75 0.38
C LEU A 400 14.71 -54.72 -0.10
N ASP A 401 13.67 -54.23 -0.77
CA ASP A 401 12.58 -55.07 -1.28
C ASP A 401 13.08 -56.03 -2.37
N LYS A 402 13.95 -55.58 -3.28
CA LYS A 402 14.62 -56.47 -4.25
C LYS A 402 15.47 -57.55 -3.58
N LEU A 403 16.18 -57.22 -2.51
CA LEU A 403 16.97 -58.20 -1.75
C LEU A 403 16.07 -59.21 -1.03
N LYS A 404 14.93 -58.76 -0.49
CA LYS A 404 13.93 -59.65 0.10
C LYS A 404 13.34 -60.60 -0.94
N GLU A 405 12.98 -60.09 -2.12
CA GLU A 405 12.49 -60.91 -3.25
C GLU A 405 13.54 -61.94 -3.69
N ALA A 406 14.80 -61.54 -3.86
CA ALA A 406 15.90 -62.45 -4.19
C ALA A 406 16.09 -63.53 -3.13
N LYS A 407 16.03 -63.15 -1.85
CA LYS A 407 16.07 -64.11 -0.73
C LYS A 407 14.90 -65.10 -0.80
N SER A 408 13.68 -64.61 -1.01
CA SER A 408 12.49 -65.45 -1.15
C SER A 408 12.57 -66.39 -2.34
N ALA A 409 13.12 -65.95 -3.47
CA ALA A 409 13.35 -66.79 -4.65
C ALA A 409 14.36 -67.91 -4.36
N LEU A 410 15.50 -67.58 -3.73
CA LEU A 410 16.49 -68.58 -3.32
C LEU A 410 15.92 -69.59 -2.33
N LEU A 411 15.13 -69.14 -1.35
CA LEU A 411 14.44 -70.04 -0.42
C LEU A 411 13.47 -70.97 -1.15
N LYS A 412 12.72 -70.46 -2.11
CA LYS A 412 11.82 -71.28 -2.94
C LYS A 412 12.58 -72.31 -3.77
N ASP A 413 13.74 -71.94 -4.34
CA ASP A 413 14.60 -72.85 -5.10
C ASP A 413 15.19 -73.95 -4.20
N LEU A 414 15.53 -73.63 -2.96
CA LEU A 414 15.96 -74.59 -1.93
C LEU A 414 14.82 -75.52 -1.46
N GLU A 415 13.58 -75.02 -1.43
CA GLU A 415 12.38 -75.77 -1.04
C GLU A 415 11.77 -76.59 -2.19
N GLN A 416 12.23 -76.42 -3.43
CA GLN A 416 11.80 -77.29 -4.52
C GLN A 416 12.29 -78.72 -4.25
N PRO A 417 11.38 -79.72 -4.18
CA PRO A 417 11.81 -81.10 -4.04
C PRO A 417 12.65 -81.47 -5.26
N LEU A 418 13.83 -82.04 -5.02
CA LEU A 418 14.71 -82.70 -6.00
C LEU A 418 13.90 -83.64 -6.92
N LYS A 419 13.26 -83.12 -7.96
CA LYS A 419 12.54 -83.92 -8.97
C LYS A 419 13.44 -84.39 -10.11
N HIS A 420 14.76 -84.24 -9.97
CA HIS A 420 15.73 -84.65 -10.98
C HIS A 420 16.93 -85.39 -10.38
N SER A 421 16.77 -86.13 -9.29
CA SER A 421 17.67 -87.25 -9.02
C SER A 421 16.96 -88.55 -9.40
N HIS A 422 17.18 -89.00 -10.64
CA HIS A 422 17.32 -90.41 -11.01
C HIS A 422 17.43 -90.49 -12.54
N LYS A 423 18.66 -90.33 -13.04
CA LYS A 423 19.23 -91.22 -14.05
C LYS A 423 20.74 -91.20 -13.92
N VAL A 424 21.25 -92.34 -13.50
CA VAL A 424 22.66 -92.69 -13.31
C VAL A 424 23.29 -93.06 -14.65
N GLY A 425 24.58 -92.71 -14.79
CA GLY A 425 25.53 -93.20 -15.81
C GLY A 425 26.04 -92.06 -16.70
N ASP A 426 27.33 -91.77 -16.88
CA ASP A 426 28.62 -92.34 -16.44
C ASP A 426 29.68 -91.24 -16.78
N PRO A 427 30.93 -91.25 -16.25
CA PRO A 427 31.83 -90.11 -16.31
C PRO A 427 32.66 -90.08 -17.61
N GLY A 428 32.71 -88.92 -18.27
CA GLY A 428 33.57 -88.63 -19.40
C GLY A 428 34.51 -87.47 -19.08
N ILE A 429 35.79 -87.74 -19.18
CA ILE A 429 36.98 -86.92 -18.86
C ILE A 429 37.15 -85.81 -19.92
N GLU A 430 37.99 -84.81 -19.57
CA GLU A 430 38.70 -83.83 -20.42
C GLU A 430 38.00 -82.47 -20.55
N THR A 431 38.63 -81.29 -20.40
CA THR A 431 40.01 -80.83 -20.17
C THR A 431 39.91 -79.31 -19.92
N SER A 432 40.75 -78.76 -19.03
CA SER A 432 41.02 -77.31 -18.89
C SER A 432 41.55 -76.71 -20.21
N PRO A 433 41.51 -75.37 -20.44
CA PRO A 433 42.54 -74.52 -19.80
C PRO A 433 42.20 -73.03 -19.54
N SER A 434 43.02 -72.48 -18.63
CA SER A 434 43.65 -71.15 -18.60
C SER A 434 42.85 -69.86 -18.33
N SER A 435 43.32 -69.20 -17.26
CA SER A 435 43.43 -67.77 -17.01
C SER A 435 43.48 -66.88 -18.24
N ASP A 436 42.67 -65.82 -18.23
CA ASP A 436 43.11 -64.40 -18.25
C ASP A 436 41.93 -63.50 -18.65
N ASP A 437 41.34 -62.77 -17.69
CA ASP A 437 40.69 -61.48 -17.99
C ASP A 437 40.39 -60.69 -16.70
N ILE A 438 41.45 -60.13 -16.09
CA ILE A 438 41.33 -59.02 -15.13
C ILE A 438 41.59 -57.73 -15.91
N LYS A 439 40.53 -57.10 -16.43
CA LYS A 439 40.58 -55.69 -16.85
C LYS A 439 40.08 -54.79 -15.73
N LEU A 440 41.05 -54.40 -14.89
CA LEU A 440 41.02 -53.20 -14.07
C LEU A 440 40.93 -51.96 -14.97
N ARG A 441 39.81 -51.23 -14.97
CA ARG A 441 39.78 -49.80 -15.33
C ARG A 441 39.46 -48.99 -14.08
N LYS A 442 40.52 -48.55 -13.40
CA LYS A 442 40.50 -47.37 -12.52
C LYS A 442 40.42 -46.13 -13.42
N LEU A 443 39.35 -45.35 -13.34
CA LEU A 443 39.30 -43.99 -13.86
C LEU A 443 39.81 -43.04 -12.77
N SER A 444 40.96 -42.44 -13.05
CA SER A 444 41.50 -41.24 -12.41
C SER A 444 40.56 -40.05 -12.65
N LYS A 445 40.16 -39.35 -11.57
CA LYS A 445 40.59 -37.97 -11.27
C LYS A 445 40.73 -37.05 -12.48
N SER A 446 39.83 -36.07 -12.57
CA SER A 446 40.16 -34.71 -13.00
C SER A 446 39.40 -33.73 -12.09
N SER A 447 40.14 -33.14 -11.16
CA SER A 447 39.81 -31.86 -10.54
C SER A 447 40.12 -30.76 -11.55
N THR A 448 39.16 -29.92 -11.89
CA THR A 448 39.31 -28.45 -11.92
C THR A 448 37.93 -27.84 -11.76
#